data_AF-A0A4V2SCP1-F1
#
_entry.id   AF-A0A4V2SCP1-F1
#
_cell.length_a   1.000
_cell.length_b   1.000
_cell.length_c   1.000
_cell.angle_alpha   90.00
_cell.angle_beta   90.00
_cell.angle_gamma   90.00
#
_symmetry.space_group_name_H-M   'P 1'
#
loop_
_entity.id
_entity.type
_entity.pdbx_description
1 polymer ?
#
loop_
_entity_poly.entity_id
_entity_poly.type
_entity_poly.pdbx_seq_one_letter_code
_entity_poly.pdbx_strand_id
1 'polypeptide(L)'
;MNLFKQKEIPSQGLNKEKKLKYKVLICAMLMMTIAGYIYFIEQDDRFVKNIFNRTSKKQIFVYLKVVQPLEERFYGVVNENVDLKDKCLYDDKKDPYRIKENIVAIDGIMIDLANVETNDFMLENKYLFLEEIEIMRDILLEKKLGIENNDVKSLIKANAYLEKYFLIGQIRRQVLKKIFDKYYIVYLELDNRIKYITK
;
A
#
# COMPACT_ATOMS: atom_id res chain seq x y z
N MET A 1 -74.99 11.73 64.81
CA MET A 1 -75.05 10.83 63.65
C MET A 1 -73.84 11.15 62.77
N ASN A 2 -72.82 10.29 62.78
CA ASN A 2 -71.50 10.55 62.18
C ASN A 2 -71.51 10.22 60.68
N LEU A 3 -71.18 11.19 59.84
CA LEU A 3 -70.84 11.00 58.43
C LEU A 3 -69.30 11.02 58.30
N PHE A 4 -68.70 9.83 58.21
CA PHE A 4 -67.30 9.66 57.89
C PHE A 4 -67.04 10.03 56.42
N LYS A 5 -66.25 11.09 56.19
CA LYS A 5 -65.62 11.36 54.89
C LYS A 5 -64.35 10.52 54.76
N GLN A 6 -64.33 9.56 53.84
CA GLN A 6 -63.10 8.90 53.40
C GLN A 6 -62.23 9.91 52.64
N LYS A 7 -60.99 10.10 53.09
CA LYS A 7 -59.93 10.76 52.32
C LYS A 7 -59.37 9.79 51.28
N GLU A 8 -59.48 10.13 50.01
CA GLU A 8 -58.72 9.46 48.94
C GLU A 8 -57.23 9.80 49.08
N ILE A 9 -56.38 8.79 49.04
CA ILE A 9 -54.91 8.92 49.06
C ILE A 9 -54.42 9.00 47.61
N PRO A 10 -53.67 10.03 47.19
CA PRO A 10 -53.23 10.17 45.81
C PRO A 10 -52.04 9.25 45.53
N SER A 11 -52.28 8.14 44.82
CA SER A 11 -51.27 7.10 44.53
C SER A 11 -50.40 7.37 43.28
N GLN A 12 -50.58 8.50 42.59
CA GLN A 12 -49.97 8.73 41.26
C GLN A 12 -48.63 9.48 41.25
N GLY A 13 -48.21 10.11 42.36
CA GLY A 13 -46.94 10.87 42.43
C GLY A 13 -45.68 10.00 42.57
N LEU A 14 -45.76 8.91 43.35
CA LEU A 14 -44.60 8.06 43.68
C LEU A 14 -44.06 7.24 42.51
N ASN A 15 -44.87 6.95 41.48
CA ASN A 15 -44.46 6.12 40.34
C ASN A 15 -43.67 6.90 39.27
N LYS A 16 -43.82 8.23 39.18
CA LYS A 16 -43.05 9.07 38.23
C LYS A 16 -41.61 9.28 38.68
N GLU A 17 -41.38 9.56 39.96
CA GLU A 17 -40.02 9.71 40.51
C GLU A 17 -39.19 8.43 40.42
N LYS A 18 -39.79 7.27 40.72
CA LYS A 18 -39.10 5.97 40.62
C LYS A 18 -38.70 5.66 39.17
N LYS A 19 -39.55 5.97 38.18
CA LYS A 19 -39.23 5.83 36.76
C LYS A 19 -38.10 6.77 36.30
N LEU A 20 -38.07 8.01 36.81
CA LEU A 20 -37.01 8.96 36.48
C LEU A 20 -35.65 8.50 37.05
N LYS A 21 -35.62 8.07 38.32
CA LYS A 21 -34.42 7.52 38.96
C LYS A 21 -33.88 6.29 38.22
N TYR A 22 -34.77 5.42 37.72
CA TYR A 22 -34.38 4.24 36.95
C TYR A 22 -33.75 4.60 35.59
N LYS A 23 -34.29 5.60 34.88
CA LYS A 23 -33.70 6.09 33.62
C LYS A 23 -32.31 6.69 33.83
N VAL A 24 -32.13 7.48 34.90
CA VAL A 24 -30.83 8.05 35.25
C VAL A 24 -29.82 6.95 35.58
N LEU A 25 -30.25 5.91 36.31
CA LEU A 25 -29.39 4.76 36.64
C LEU A 25 -28.95 3.97 35.40
N ILE A 26 -29.85 3.76 34.43
CA ILE A 26 -29.53 3.11 33.16
C ILE A 26 -28.54 3.96 32.35
N CYS A 27 -28.75 5.27 32.26
CA CYS A 27 -27.80 6.17 31.59
C CYS A 27 -26.43 6.13 32.26
N ALA A 28 -26.38 6.13 33.60
CA ALA A 28 -25.13 6.04 34.34
C ALA A 28 -24.42 4.70 34.10
N MET A 29 -25.16 3.58 34.08
CA MET A 29 -24.60 2.27 33.73
C MET A 29 -24.05 2.25 32.30
N LEU A 30 -24.80 2.76 31.32
CA LEU A 30 -24.37 2.86 29.93
C LEU A 30 -23.08 3.67 29.80
N MET A 31 -23.02 4.85 30.45
CA MET A 31 -21.83 5.70 30.47
C MET A 31 -20.64 5.00 31.12
N MET A 32 -20.85 4.25 32.21
CA MET A 32 -19.78 3.46 32.85
C MET A 32 -19.32 2.29 31.97
N THR A 33 -20.20 1.60 31.25
CA THR A 33 -19.79 0.58 30.27
C THR A 33 -19.00 1.16 29.11
N ILE A 34 -19.39 2.33 28.59
CA ILE A 34 -18.66 3.00 27.51
C ILE A 34 -17.28 3.45 28.02
N ALA A 35 -17.22 4.09 29.18
CA ALA A 35 -15.96 4.52 29.79
C ALA A 35 -15.04 3.33 30.12
N GLY A 36 -15.60 2.23 30.66
CA GLY A 36 -14.86 1.00 30.91
C GLY A 36 -14.35 0.32 29.64
N TYR A 37 -15.15 0.34 28.56
CA TYR A 37 -14.74 -0.17 27.25
C TYR A 37 -13.62 0.68 26.63
N ILE A 38 -13.71 2.02 26.74
CA ILE A 38 -12.65 2.94 26.30
C ILE A 38 -11.37 2.68 27.09
N TYR A 39 -11.45 2.60 28.44
CA TYR A 39 -10.30 2.33 29.31
C TYR A 39 -9.65 0.97 29.02
N PHE A 40 -10.46 -0.07 28.76
CA PHE A 40 -9.96 -1.40 28.41
C PHE A 40 -9.27 -1.42 27.03
N ILE A 41 -9.81 -0.67 26.05
CA ILE A 41 -9.17 -0.48 24.75
C ILE A 41 -7.85 0.28 24.88
N GLU A 42 -7.80 1.31 25.73
CA GLU A 42 -6.60 2.12 25.94
C GLU A 42 -5.46 1.34 26.61
N GLN A 43 -5.77 0.38 27.48
CA GLN A 43 -4.77 -0.49 28.10
C GLN A 43 -4.30 -1.63 27.19
N ASP A 44 -5.14 -2.14 26.28
CA ASP A 44 -4.73 -3.20 25.36
C ASP A 44 -4.12 -2.61 24.09
N ASP A 45 -2.88 -2.19 24.24
CA ASP A 45 -1.97 -1.69 23.21
C ASP A 45 -1.99 -2.58 21.94
N ARG A 46 -2.26 -3.89 22.10
CA ARG A 46 -2.41 -4.86 21.00
C ARG A 46 -3.72 -4.70 20.24
N PHE A 47 -4.82 -4.36 20.90
CA PHE A 47 -6.11 -4.15 20.25
C PHE A 47 -6.11 -2.89 19.40
N VAL A 48 -5.57 -1.79 19.94
CA VAL A 48 -5.35 -0.53 19.20
C VAL A 48 -4.40 -0.80 18.02
N LYS A 49 -3.23 -1.41 18.25
CA LYS A 49 -2.31 -1.79 17.16
C LYS A 49 -2.98 -2.70 16.12
N ASN A 50 -3.84 -3.64 16.50
CA ASN A 50 -4.54 -4.53 15.57
C ASN A 50 -5.59 -3.80 14.71
N ILE A 51 -6.35 -2.85 15.27
CA ILE A 51 -7.33 -2.05 14.50
C ILE A 51 -6.63 -1.11 13.52
N PHE A 52 -5.61 -0.38 14.00
CA PHE A 52 -4.84 0.52 13.15
C PHE A 52 -4.08 -0.26 12.06
N ASN A 53 -3.43 -1.38 12.41
CA ASN A 53 -2.76 -2.25 11.44
C ASN A 53 -3.71 -2.84 10.41
N ARG A 54 -4.96 -3.18 10.79
CA ARG A 54 -5.94 -3.72 9.83
C ARG A 54 -6.35 -2.68 8.79
N THR A 55 -6.48 -1.42 9.19
CA THR A 55 -6.76 -0.30 8.28
C THR A 55 -5.56 -0.01 7.36
N SER A 56 -4.35 0.07 7.91
CA SER A 56 -3.11 0.25 7.13
C SER A 56 -2.88 -0.89 6.14
N LYS A 57 -3.06 -2.13 6.57
CA LYS A 57 -2.93 -3.32 5.72
C LYS A 57 -3.93 -3.31 4.56
N LYS A 58 -5.18 -2.89 4.80
CA LYS A 58 -6.18 -2.71 3.74
C LYS A 58 -5.75 -1.66 2.72
N GLN A 59 -5.25 -0.52 3.17
CA GLN A 59 -4.77 0.55 2.29
C GLN A 59 -3.58 0.10 1.44
N ILE A 60 -2.63 -0.64 2.03
CA ILE A 60 -1.53 -1.27 1.30
C ILE A 60 -2.07 -2.21 0.23
N PHE A 61 -3.00 -3.11 0.55
CA PHE A 61 -3.57 -4.02 -0.45
C PHE A 61 -4.32 -3.31 -1.58
N VAL A 62 -5.01 -2.20 -1.30
CA VAL A 62 -5.68 -1.41 -2.34
C VAL A 62 -4.67 -0.85 -3.32
N TYR A 63 -3.57 -0.27 -2.84
CA TYR A 63 -2.48 0.21 -3.68
C TYR A 63 -1.87 -0.93 -4.51
N LEU A 64 -1.51 -2.02 -3.83
CA LEU A 64 -0.88 -3.19 -4.45
C LEU A 64 -1.75 -3.81 -5.56
N LYS A 65 -3.07 -3.86 -5.38
CA LYS A 65 -3.99 -4.38 -6.41
C LYS A 65 -3.92 -3.60 -7.73
N VAL A 66 -3.63 -2.29 -7.66
CA VAL A 66 -3.51 -1.42 -8.84
C VAL A 66 -2.09 -1.46 -9.42
N VAL A 67 -1.08 -1.59 -8.57
CA VAL A 67 0.33 -1.50 -8.96
C VAL A 67 0.89 -2.83 -9.47
N GLN A 68 0.40 -3.98 -8.99
CA GLN A 68 0.88 -5.29 -9.43
C GLN A 68 0.81 -5.49 -10.94
N PRO A 69 -0.30 -5.16 -11.62
CA PRO A 69 -0.38 -5.28 -13.08
C PRO A 69 0.64 -4.38 -13.81
N LEU A 70 0.98 -3.22 -13.22
CA LEU A 70 1.99 -2.33 -13.77
C LEU A 70 3.40 -2.90 -13.58
N GLU A 71 3.70 -3.47 -12.42
CA GLU A 71 4.94 -4.21 -12.15
C GLU A 71 5.10 -5.39 -13.11
N GLU A 72 4.03 -6.15 -13.36
CA GLU A 72 4.07 -7.30 -14.27
C GLU A 72 4.35 -6.88 -15.72
N ARG A 73 3.73 -5.79 -16.20
CA ARG A 73 4.05 -5.19 -17.51
C ARG A 73 5.48 -4.67 -17.56
N PHE A 74 5.93 -3.97 -16.54
CA PHE A 74 7.28 -3.42 -16.44
C PHE A 74 8.34 -4.51 -16.49
N TYR A 75 8.22 -5.54 -15.65
CA TYR A 75 9.17 -6.65 -15.65
C TYR A 75 9.08 -7.50 -16.92
N GLY A 76 7.97 -7.47 -17.65
CA GLY A 76 7.90 -7.98 -19.02
C GLY A 76 8.94 -7.30 -19.92
N VAL A 77 8.94 -5.96 -19.94
CA VAL A 77 9.93 -5.17 -20.70
C VAL A 77 11.36 -5.41 -20.20
N VAL A 78 11.58 -5.48 -18.89
CA VAL A 78 12.92 -5.75 -18.33
C VAL A 78 13.45 -7.10 -18.81
N ASN A 79 12.66 -8.17 -18.68
CA ASN A 79 13.05 -9.53 -19.09
C ASN A 79 13.31 -9.63 -20.60
N GLU A 80 12.76 -8.71 -21.40
CA GLU A 80 13.08 -8.64 -22.81
C GLU A 80 14.43 -8.00 -23.11
N ASN A 81 14.98 -7.17 -22.22
CA ASN A 81 16.15 -6.34 -22.53
C ASN A 81 17.37 -6.63 -21.65
N VAL A 82 17.17 -7.24 -20.49
CA VAL A 82 18.18 -7.47 -19.46
C VAL A 82 18.21 -8.96 -19.11
N ASP A 83 19.41 -9.54 -19.06
CA ASP A 83 19.65 -10.78 -18.35
C ASP A 83 19.78 -10.48 -16.85
N LEU A 84 18.74 -10.84 -16.10
CA LEU A 84 18.68 -10.56 -14.65
C LEU A 84 19.66 -11.42 -13.83
N LYS A 85 20.12 -12.55 -14.37
CA LYS A 85 21.04 -13.47 -13.70
C LYS A 85 22.47 -13.00 -13.88
N ASP A 86 22.84 -12.71 -15.12
CA ASP A 86 24.20 -12.29 -15.48
C ASP A 86 24.38 -10.76 -15.39
N LYS A 87 23.31 -10.04 -15.09
CA LYS A 87 23.27 -8.58 -14.89
C LYS A 87 23.84 -7.81 -16.08
N CYS A 88 23.48 -8.24 -17.28
CA CYS A 88 23.92 -7.64 -18.53
C CYS A 88 22.73 -7.31 -19.44
N LEU A 89 22.95 -6.44 -20.43
CA LEU A 89 21.98 -6.21 -21.49
C LEU A 89 22.11 -7.30 -22.54
N TYR A 90 20.99 -7.77 -23.12
CA TYR A 90 21.06 -8.68 -24.27
C TYR A 90 21.72 -8.00 -25.47
N ASP A 91 22.81 -8.60 -25.98
CA ASP A 91 23.60 -8.10 -27.12
C ASP A 91 22.91 -8.32 -28.47
N ASP A 92 22.02 -9.30 -28.54
CA ASP A 92 21.45 -9.92 -29.73
C ASP A 92 20.08 -9.33 -30.12
N LYS A 93 19.41 -8.59 -29.23
CA LYS A 93 18.21 -7.81 -29.54
C LYS A 93 18.58 -6.43 -30.07
N LYS A 94 19.13 -6.42 -31.29
CA LYS A 94 19.57 -5.21 -32.01
C LYS A 94 18.49 -4.58 -32.87
N ASP A 95 17.22 -4.97 -32.72
CA ASP A 95 16.12 -4.37 -33.48
C ASP A 95 15.70 -3.03 -32.87
N PRO A 96 16.00 -1.88 -33.52
CA PRO A 96 15.63 -0.56 -33.00
C PRO A 96 14.11 -0.37 -32.90
N TYR A 97 13.32 -1.08 -33.73
CA TYR A 97 11.86 -1.01 -33.69
C TYR A 97 11.33 -1.63 -32.39
N ARG A 98 11.82 -2.81 -32.01
CA ARG A 98 11.45 -3.43 -30.74
C ARG A 98 11.88 -2.61 -29.52
N ILE A 99 13.06 -1.98 -29.57
CA ILE A 99 13.49 -1.07 -28.49
C ILE A 99 12.55 0.14 -28.41
N LYS A 100 12.13 0.70 -29.55
CA LYS A 100 11.14 1.78 -29.59
C LYS A 100 9.79 1.38 -29.01
N GLU A 101 9.29 0.19 -29.32
CA GLU A 101 8.05 -0.35 -28.72
C GLU A 101 8.17 -0.49 -27.19
N ASN A 102 9.32 -0.99 -26.72
CA ASN A 102 9.59 -1.10 -25.28
C ASN A 102 9.64 0.27 -24.57
N ILE A 103 10.20 1.30 -25.22
CA ILE A 103 10.18 2.67 -24.68
C ILE A 103 8.74 3.18 -24.57
N VAL A 104 7.91 2.98 -25.59
CA VAL A 104 6.49 3.39 -25.56
C VAL A 104 5.73 2.65 -24.46
N ALA A 105 6.01 1.36 -24.26
CA ALA A 105 5.42 0.59 -23.17
C ALA A 105 5.82 1.13 -21.78
N ILE A 106 7.10 1.47 -21.60
CA ILE A 106 7.62 2.11 -20.38
C ILE A 106 6.96 3.45 -20.11
N ASP A 107 6.86 4.33 -21.12
CA ASP A 107 6.21 5.64 -21.00
C ASP A 107 4.74 5.48 -20.56
N GLY A 108 4.02 4.52 -21.14
CA GLY A 108 2.65 4.19 -20.73
C GLY A 108 2.56 3.73 -19.27
N ILE A 109 3.50 2.87 -18.82
CA ILE A 109 3.54 2.42 -17.43
C ILE A 109 3.82 3.58 -16.46
N MET A 110 4.71 4.52 -16.83
CA MET A 110 4.99 5.71 -16.01
C MET A 110 3.74 6.58 -15.84
N ILE A 111 3.00 6.83 -16.92
CA ILE A 111 1.75 7.60 -16.89
C ILE A 111 0.71 6.89 -16.01
N ASP A 112 0.53 5.58 -16.20
CA ASP A 112 -0.40 4.78 -15.42
C ASP A 112 -0.04 4.84 -13.92
N LEU A 113 1.25 4.68 -13.58
CA LEU A 113 1.74 4.75 -12.20
C LEU A 113 1.55 6.14 -11.59
N ALA A 114 1.77 7.21 -12.36
CA ALA A 114 1.57 8.58 -11.89
C ALA A 114 0.11 8.79 -11.43
N ASN A 115 -0.85 8.23 -12.17
CA ASN A 115 -2.28 8.30 -11.88
C ASN A 115 -2.76 7.42 -10.71
N VAL A 116 -1.92 6.53 -10.18
CA VAL A 116 -2.29 5.70 -9.03
C VAL A 116 -2.32 6.55 -7.76
N GLU A 117 -3.49 6.67 -7.13
CA GLU A 117 -3.59 7.21 -5.77
C GLU A 117 -2.81 6.32 -4.79
N THR A 118 -1.92 6.94 -4.01
CA THR A 118 -1.10 6.24 -3.02
C THR A 118 -1.45 6.69 -1.60
N ASN A 119 -1.09 5.86 -0.64
CA ASN A 119 -1.16 6.19 0.78
C ASN A 119 0.25 6.40 1.34
N ASP A 120 0.35 7.01 2.52
CA ASP A 120 1.64 7.30 3.18
C ASP A 120 2.51 6.06 3.41
N PHE A 121 1.88 4.87 3.56
CA PHE A 121 2.60 3.62 3.76
C PHE A 121 3.30 3.12 2.50
N MET A 122 2.81 3.50 1.31
CA MET A 122 3.32 3.05 0.02
C MET A 122 3.96 4.18 -0.81
N LEU A 123 3.94 5.41 -0.31
CA LEU A 123 4.44 6.59 -1.02
C LEU A 123 5.92 6.44 -1.43
N GLU A 124 6.79 6.03 -0.50
CA GLU A 124 8.21 5.76 -0.79
C GLU A 124 8.36 4.69 -1.86
N ASN A 125 7.55 3.63 -1.81
CA ASN A 125 7.59 2.57 -2.80
C ASN A 125 7.14 3.04 -4.19
N LYS A 126 6.13 3.91 -4.26
CA LYS A 126 5.69 4.52 -5.54
C LYS A 126 6.82 5.31 -6.18
N TYR A 127 7.55 6.12 -5.40
CA TYR A 127 8.67 6.89 -5.91
C TYR A 127 9.83 6.01 -6.38
N LEU A 128 10.20 5.00 -5.57
CA LEU A 128 11.25 4.06 -5.95
C LEU A 128 10.88 3.24 -7.19
N PHE A 129 9.60 2.91 -7.38
CA PHE A 129 9.15 2.26 -8.60
C PHE A 129 9.26 3.19 -9.81
N LEU A 130 8.84 4.45 -9.67
CA LEU A 130 8.97 5.42 -10.74
C LEU A 130 10.44 5.60 -11.15
N GLU A 131 11.36 5.72 -10.18
CA GLU A 131 12.80 5.82 -10.46
C GLU A 131 13.34 4.55 -11.14
N GLU A 132 12.92 3.35 -10.72
CA GLU A 132 13.30 2.09 -11.37
C GLU A 132 12.85 2.06 -12.85
N ILE A 133 11.63 2.55 -13.13
CA ILE A 133 11.09 2.64 -14.49
C ILE A 133 11.86 3.66 -15.33
N GLU A 134 12.16 4.84 -14.77
CA GLU A 134 12.94 5.90 -15.43
C GLU A 134 14.33 5.42 -15.83
N ILE A 135 15.03 4.70 -14.95
CA ILE A 135 16.35 4.16 -15.27
C ILE A 135 16.26 3.16 -16.43
N MET A 136 15.26 2.28 -16.41
CA MET A 136 15.06 1.34 -17.52
C MET A 136 14.74 2.06 -18.83
N ARG A 137 13.98 3.16 -18.77
CA ARG A 137 13.74 4.04 -19.92
C ARG A 137 15.05 4.60 -20.50
N ASP A 138 15.91 5.12 -19.63
CA ASP A 138 17.20 5.70 -20.03
C ASP A 138 18.14 4.66 -20.63
N ILE A 139 18.17 3.45 -20.07
CA ILE A 139 18.89 2.31 -20.65
C ILE A 139 18.41 2.04 -22.08
N LEU A 140 17.09 1.99 -22.30
CA LEU A 140 16.52 1.72 -23.63
C LEU A 140 16.82 2.85 -24.62
N LEU A 141 16.75 4.11 -24.18
CA LEU A 141 17.07 5.27 -25.02
C LEU A 141 18.54 5.28 -25.45
N GLU A 142 19.47 5.10 -24.51
CA GLU A 142 20.89 5.03 -24.82
C GLU A 142 21.21 3.80 -25.69
N LYS A 143 20.59 2.66 -25.42
CA LYS A 143 20.74 1.47 -26.27
C LYS A 143 20.25 1.72 -27.69
N LYS A 144 19.08 2.38 -27.86
CA LYS A 144 18.55 2.78 -29.17
C LYS A 144 19.51 3.70 -29.92
N LEU A 145 20.00 4.76 -29.24
CA LEU A 145 20.96 5.70 -29.82
C LEU A 145 22.26 5.01 -30.24
N GLY A 146 22.78 4.12 -29.40
CA GLY A 146 23.99 3.35 -29.68
C GLY A 146 23.85 2.45 -30.91
N ILE A 147 22.67 1.82 -31.09
CA ILE A 147 22.41 0.96 -32.25
C ILE A 147 22.16 1.77 -33.52
N GLU A 148 21.28 2.78 -33.46
CA GLU A 148 20.90 3.58 -34.64
C GLU A 148 22.08 4.38 -35.21
N ASN A 149 22.97 4.89 -34.34
CA ASN A 149 24.08 5.76 -34.72
C ASN A 149 25.44 5.07 -34.69
N ASN A 150 25.52 3.78 -34.36
CA ASN A 150 26.77 3.08 -34.03
C ASN A 150 27.60 3.81 -32.95
N ASP A 151 26.94 4.44 -31.97
CA ASP A 151 27.60 5.19 -30.90
C ASP A 151 27.98 4.30 -29.71
N VAL A 152 29.25 3.94 -29.64
CA VAL A 152 29.83 3.16 -28.54
C VAL A 152 29.67 3.86 -27.19
N LYS A 153 29.70 5.20 -27.14
CA LYS A 153 29.56 5.93 -25.87
C LYS A 153 28.17 5.76 -25.28
N SER A 154 27.13 5.78 -26.11
CA SER A 154 25.76 5.48 -25.67
C SER A 154 25.62 4.05 -25.15
N LEU A 155 26.25 3.06 -25.78
CA LEU A 155 26.24 1.68 -25.26
C LEU A 155 26.96 1.56 -23.90
N ILE A 156 28.05 2.30 -23.68
CA ILE A 156 28.74 2.36 -22.39
C ILE A 156 27.82 2.99 -21.33
N LYS A 157 27.13 4.09 -21.65
CA LYS A 157 26.17 4.71 -20.73
C LYS A 157 25.01 3.79 -20.38
N ALA A 158 24.46 3.06 -21.35
CA ALA A 158 23.39 2.09 -21.10
C ALA A 158 23.83 1.03 -20.06
N ASN A 159 25.07 0.55 -20.14
CA ASN A 159 25.63 -0.36 -19.13
C ASN A 159 25.85 0.32 -17.77
N ALA A 160 26.26 1.59 -17.74
CA ALA A 160 26.38 2.33 -16.48
C ALA A 160 25.02 2.51 -15.77
N TYR A 161 23.95 2.77 -16.54
CA TYR A 161 22.60 2.83 -15.99
C TYR A 161 22.10 1.49 -15.46
N LEU A 162 22.61 0.37 -15.99
CA LEU A 162 22.24 -0.97 -15.53
C LEU A 162 22.65 -1.22 -14.07
N GLU A 163 23.81 -0.74 -13.65
CA GLU A 163 24.22 -0.79 -12.23
C GLU A 163 23.25 0.01 -11.34
N LYS A 164 22.85 1.20 -11.80
CA LYS A 164 21.86 2.04 -11.10
C LYS A 164 20.51 1.32 -11.00
N TYR A 165 20.08 0.65 -12.07
CA TYR A 165 18.84 -0.13 -12.11
C TYR A 165 18.82 -1.21 -11.02
N PHE A 166 19.89 -2.01 -10.93
CA PHE A 166 19.98 -3.06 -9.91
C PHE A 166 20.03 -2.48 -8.49
N LEU A 167 20.72 -1.37 -8.28
CA LEU A 167 20.79 -0.71 -6.97
C LEU A 167 19.39 -0.25 -6.52
N ILE A 168 18.66 0.48 -7.37
CA ILE A 168 17.31 0.95 -7.06
C ILE A 168 16.33 -0.20 -6.86
N GLY A 169 16.39 -1.25 -7.69
CA GLY A 169 15.58 -2.45 -7.51
C GLY A 169 15.79 -3.11 -6.14
N GLN A 170 17.05 -3.19 -5.67
CA GLN A 170 17.37 -3.73 -4.34
C GLN A 170 16.86 -2.84 -3.20
N ILE A 171 17.00 -1.50 -3.32
CA ILE A 171 16.48 -0.56 -2.31
C ILE A 171 14.96 -0.68 -2.22
N ARG A 172 14.27 -0.65 -3.37
CA ARG A 172 12.81 -0.83 -3.45
C ARG A 172 12.36 -2.14 -2.81
N ARG A 173 13.05 -3.24 -3.10
CA ARG A 173 12.81 -4.56 -2.48
C ARG A 173 12.92 -4.49 -0.95
N GLN A 174 13.97 -3.87 -0.43
CA GLN A 174 14.17 -3.76 1.02
C GLN A 174 13.07 -2.92 1.70
N VAL A 175 12.64 -1.82 1.05
CA VAL A 175 11.54 -0.98 1.54
C VAL A 175 10.23 -1.75 1.58
N LEU A 176 9.89 -2.47 0.49
CA LEU A 176 8.69 -3.32 0.45
C LEU A 176 8.72 -4.39 1.53
N LYS A 177 9.86 -5.06 1.70
CA LYS A 177 10.06 -6.08 2.74
C LYS A 177 9.78 -5.52 4.13
N LYS A 178 10.36 -4.36 4.47
CA LYS A 178 10.11 -3.69 5.77
C LYS A 178 8.63 -3.38 5.99
N ILE A 179 7.93 -2.90 4.96
CA ILE A 179 6.49 -2.62 5.04
C ILE A 179 5.71 -3.91 5.26
N PHE A 180 6.02 -4.95 4.48
CA PHE A 180 5.29 -6.21 4.56
C PHE A 180 5.51 -6.93 5.90
N ASP A 181 6.74 -6.95 6.39
CA ASP A 181 7.08 -7.52 7.69
C ASP A 181 6.37 -6.74 8.82
N LYS A 182 6.34 -5.40 8.75
CA LYS A 182 5.64 -4.54 9.72
C LYS A 182 4.14 -4.82 9.80
N TYR A 183 3.50 -5.12 8.68
CA TYR A 183 2.04 -5.33 8.59
C TYR A 183 1.62 -6.81 8.42
N TYR A 184 2.56 -7.75 8.62
CA TYR A 184 2.33 -9.19 8.49
C TYR A 184 1.68 -9.57 7.15
N ILE A 185 2.16 -8.98 6.05
CA ILE A 185 1.74 -9.29 4.68
C ILE A 185 2.63 -10.42 4.16
N VAL A 186 2.02 -11.46 3.60
CA VAL A 186 2.76 -12.61 3.03
C VAL A 186 3.23 -12.28 1.62
N TYR A 187 4.50 -12.56 1.33
CA TYR A 187 5.12 -12.32 0.02
C TYR A 187 6.07 -13.44 -0.39
N LEU A 188 6.35 -13.51 -1.69
CA LEU A 188 7.32 -14.37 -2.32
C LEU A 188 8.54 -13.54 -2.70
N GLU A 189 9.73 -14.00 -2.32
CA GLU A 189 10.99 -13.43 -2.79
C GLU A 189 11.36 -14.04 -4.14
N LEU A 190 11.64 -13.21 -5.13
CA LEU A 190 12.03 -13.58 -6.49
C LEU A 190 13.33 -12.86 -6.84
N ASP A 191 14.47 -13.33 -6.31
CA ASP A 191 15.81 -12.74 -6.46
C ASP A 191 15.83 -11.20 -6.30
N ASN A 192 15.63 -10.49 -7.40
CA ASN A 192 15.70 -9.03 -7.51
C ASN A 192 14.37 -8.33 -7.20
N ARG A 193 13.27 -9.06 -7.02
CA ARG A 193 11.92 -8.50 -6.78
C ARG A 193 11.17 -9.27 -5.70
N ILE A 194 10.09 -8.67 -5.20
CA ILE A 194 9.15 -9.32 -4.29
C ILE A 194 7.79 -9.36 -4.97
N LYS A 195 7.17 -10.55 -5.05
CA LYS A 195 5.79 -10.72 -5.51
C LYS A 195 4.91 -11.01 -4.30
N TYR A 196 3.93 -10.16 -4.04
CA TYR A 196 2.99 -10.34 -2.94
C TYR A 196 1.80 -11.20 -3.38
N ILE A 197 1.24 -11.94 -2.42
CA ILE A 197 0.09 -12.82 -2.68
C ILE A 197 -1.19 -12.05 -2.32
N THR A 198 -1.87 -11.53 -3.34
CA THR A 198 -3.23 -11.01 -3.22
C THR A 198 -4.22 -12.19 -3.22
N LYS A 199 -4.54 -12.72 -2.04
CA LYS A 199 -5.68 -13.64 -1.88
C LYS A 199 -6.97 -12.84 -1.72
#